data_AF-A0A2U9Q0P0-F1
#
_entry.id   AF-A0A2U9Q0P0-F1
#
_cell.length_a   1.000
_cell.length_b   1.000
_cell.length_c   1.000
_cell.angle_alpha   90.00
_cell.angle_beta   90.00
_cell.angle_gamma   90.00
#
_symmetry.space_group_name_H-M   'P 1'
#
loop_
_entity.id
_entity.type
_entity.pdbx_description
1 polymer ?
#
loop_
_entity_poly.entity_id
_entity_poly.type
_entity_poly.pdbx_seq_one_letter_code
_entity_poly.pdbx_strand_id
1 'polypeptide(L)'
;MSTDIGFDPYDSERTDALSPRRVRSMKPFLEQTVAGLLQRFADNGGGDFVRDVALPLPLLVLTELVGFTTDTVRQFREITEDMWKHLGAEADDVDFTGARRQIYDLMRAELRRERPADGFIASLRDAEIDGRALTEDEQISVLATLAVAGHETTMNSASTLVHLLVEHPDRQDRLRRNPELASRYVEEMLRHRSPRTELRPPGHLSGHHRRPSVRRGRHRPAVVRRSQPRSGSVRRPGPLRP
;
A
#
# COMPACT_ATOMS: atom_id res chain seq x y z
N MET A 1 19.92 6.03 -2.88
CA MET A 1 19.73 6.45 -1.47
C MET A 1 18.34 6.02 -1.06
N SER A 2 18.26 5.05 -0.14
CA SER A 2 17.00 4.65 0.49
C SER A 2 16.68 5.73 1.52
N THR A 3 15.77 6.64 1.20
CA THR A 3 15.31 7.66 2.16
C THR A 3 14.21 7.01 2.99
N ASP A 4 14.60 6.15 3.91
CA ASP A 4 13.68 5.67 4.94
C ASP A 4 13.59 6.76 6.00
N ILE A 5 12.68 7.71 5.77
CA ILE A 5 12.56 8.95 6.53
C ILE A 5 11.95 8.71 7.92
N GLY A 6 11.57 7.48 8.27
CA GLY A 6 10.86 7.15 9.51
C GLY A 6 9.47 7.82 9.64
N PHE A 7 9.04 8.53 8.61
CA PHE A 7 7.73 9.18 8.52
C PHE A 7 6.75 8.23 7.83
N ASP A 8 5.78 7.73 8.60
CA ASP A 8 4.68 6.96 8.06
C ASP A 8 3.49 7.90 7.77
N PRO A 9 3.17 8.20 6.49
CA PRO A 9 2.03 9.04 6.15
C PRO A 9 0.67 8.40 6.50
N TYR A 10 0.65 7.13 6.89
CA TYR A 10 -0.53 6.40 7.35
C TYR A 10 -0.69 6.42 8.87
N ASP A 11 0.28 6.97 9.62
CA ASP A 11 0.15 7.16 11.06
C ASP A 11 -0.87 8.27 11.34
N SER A 12 -2.06 7.88 11.78
CA SER A 12 -3.14 8.81 12.11
C SER A 12 -2.83 9.71 13.31
N GLU A 13 -1.81 9.41 14.11
CA GLU A 13 -1.32 10.31 15.16
C GLU A 13 -0.51 11.47 14.58
N ARG A 14 -0.01 11.34 13.34
CA ARG A 14 0.91 12.28 12.68
C ARG A 14 0.31 12.97 11.45
N THR A 15 -0.59 12.31 10.71
CA THR A 15 -1.34 12.92 9.59
C THR A 15 -2.76 12.38 9.46
N ASP A 16 -3.78 13.25 9.52
CA ASP A 16 -5.20 12.85 9.44
C ASP A 16 -5.67 12.52 8.01
N ALA A 17 -4.89 12.82 6.96
CA ALA A 17 -5.38 12.69 5.59
C ALA A 17 -5.67 11.25 5.15
N LEU A 18 -4.95 10.27 5.68
CA LEU A 18 -5.16 8.85 5.40
C LEU A 18 -5.91 8.14 6.54
N SER A 19 -6.45 8.89 7.50
CA SER A 19 -7.20 8.30 8.60
C SER A 19 -8.46 7.60 8.08
N PRO A 20 -8.92 6.51 8.74
CA PRO A 20 -10.14 5.82 8.33
C PRO A 20 -11.35 6.74 8.27
N ARG A 21 -11.39 7.79 9.12
CA ARG A 21 -12.44 8.80 9.10
C ARG A 21 -12.39 9.64 7.83
N ARG A 22 -11.22 10.16 7.46
CA ARG A 22 -11.04 10.96 6.24
C ARG A 22 -11.35 10.13 5.00
N VAL A 23 -10.80 8.92 4.90
CA VAL A 23 -11.07 8.01 3.76
C VAL A 23 -12.56 7.69 3.64
N ARG A 24 -13.27 7.41 4.74
CA ARG A 24 -14.73 7.21 4.70
C ARG A 24 -15.49 8.45 4.23
N SER A 25 -15.03 9.64 4.60
CA SER A 25 -15.66 10.90 4.18
C SER A 25 -15.52 11.17 2.68
N MET A 26 -14.51 10.58 2.02
CA MET A 26 -14.28 10.72 0.58
C MET A 26 -15.22 9.87 -0.27
N LYS A 27 -16.05 8.99 0.33
CA LYS A 27 -16.92 8.07 -0.42
C LYS A 27 -17.76 8.77 -1.51
N PRO A 28 -18.44 9.91 -1.26
CA PRO A 28 -19.22 10.58 -2.29
C PRO A 28 -18.38 11.06 -3.48
N PHE A 29 -17.19 11.60 -3.20
CA PHE A 29 -16.23 12.03 -4.23
C PHE A 29 -15.74 10.86 -5.08
N LEU A 30 -15.41 9.73 -4.44
CA LEU A 30 -14.97 8.52 -5.12
C LEU A 30 -16.07 7.95 -6.02
N GLU A 31 -17.30 7.84 -5.51
CA GLU A 31 -18.46 7.37 -6.28
C GLU A 31 -18.70 8.25 -7.51
N GLN A 32 -18.67 9.58 -7.35
CA GLN A 32 -18.85 10.52 -8.46
C GLN A 32 -17.72 10.43 -9.49
N THR A 33 -16.48 10.32 -9.02
CA THR A 33 -15.29 10.22 -9.88
C THR A 33 -15.33 8.95 -10.72
N VAL A 34 -15.58 7.80 -10.08
CA VAL A 34 -15.68 6.50 -10.76
C VAL A 34 -16.86 6.48 -11.73
N ALA A 35 -18.03 6.96 -11.31
CA ALA A 35 -19.20 7.02 -12.19
C ALA A 35 -18.93 7.90 -13.42
N GLY A 36 -18.31 9.06 -13.25
CA GLY A 36 -17.97 9.96 -14.36
C GLY A 36 -16.95 9.36 -15.35
N LEU A 37 -15.95 8.64 -14.85
CA LEU A 37 -14.99 7.92 -15.70
C LEU A 37 -15.66 6.79 -16.49
N LEU A 38 -16.47 5.96 -15.81
CA LEU A 38 -17.17 4.85 -16.45
C LEU A 38 -18.24 5.32 -17.45
N GLN A 39 -18.94 6.42 -17.16
CA GLN A 39 -19.91 7.00 -18.09
C GLN A 39 -19.23 7.44 -19.38
N ARG A 40 -18.13 8.21 -19.30
CA ARG A 40 -17.37 8.63 -20.49
C ARG A 40 -16.82 7.43 -21.27
N PHE A 41 -16.34 6.41 -20.58
CA PHE A 41 -15.88 5.17 -21.20
C PHE A 41 -17.01 4.48 -21.97
N ALA A 42 -18.21 4.41 -21.39
CA ALA A 42 -19.38 3.81 -22.03
C ALA A 42 -19.89 4.65 -23.22
N ASP A 43 -19.95 5.98 -23.08
CA ASP A 43 -20.39 6.91 -24.13
C ASP A 43 -19.52 6.82 -25.39
N ASN A 44 -18.22 6.50 -25.21
CA ASN A 44 -17.28 6.26 -26.30
C ASN A 44 -17.38 4.85 -26.93
N GLY A 45 -18.30 4.00 -26.45
CA GLY A 45 -18.45 2.62 -26.91
C GLY A 45 -17.44 1.63 -26.30
N GLY A 46 -16.76 2.02 -25.22
CA GLY A 46 -15.66 1.28 -24.62
C GLY A 46 -14.29 1.77 -25.09
N GLY A 47 -13.27 0.92 -24.93
CA GLY A 47 -11.89 1.28 -25.27
C GLY A 47 -10.86 0.61 -24.37
N ASP A 48 -9.76 1.31 -24.13
CA ASP A 48 -8.70 0.85 -23.24
C ASP A 48 -9.05 1.24 -21.80
N PHE A 49 -9.55 0.28 -21.02
CA PHE A 49 -9.92 0.51 -19.63
C PHE A 49 -8.76 1.02 -18.77
N VAL A 50 -7.52 0.59 -19.06
CA VAL A 50 -6.34 1.02 -18.29
C VAL A 50 -6.13 2.51 -18.51
N ARG A 51 -6.00 2.92 -19.79
CA ARG A 51 -5.74 4.31 -20.16
C ARG A 51 -6.89 5.24 -19.79
N ASP A 52 -8.13 4.80 -20.04
CA ASP A 52 -9.31 5.67 -20.02
C ASP A 52 -9.99 5.70 -18.64
N VAL A 53 -9.73 4.71 -17.76
CA VAL A 53 -10.34 4.63 -16.41
C VAL A 53 -9.31 4.39 -15.30
N ALA A 54 -8.53 3.31 -15.37
CA ALA A 54 -7.69 2.90 -14.24
C ALA A 54 -6.54 3.87 -13.95
N LEU A 55 -5.93 4.46 -14.98
CA LEU A 55 -4.84 5.42 -14.90
C LEU A 55 -5.27 6.78 -14.35
N PRO A 56 -6.34 7.43 -14.86
CA PRO A 56 -6.78 8.72 -14.34
C PRO A 56 -7.41 8.64 -12.94
N LEU A 57 -8.01 7.51 -12.55
CA LEU A 57 -8.70 7.37 -11.27
C LEU A 57 -7.85 7.76 -10.04
N PRO A 58 -6.70 7.13 -9.76
CA PRO A 58 -5.89 7.47 -8.59
C PRO A 58 -5.35 8.91 -8.62
N LEU A 59 -5.10 9.48 -9.81
CA LEU A 59 -4.65 10.86 -9.90
C LEU A 59 -5.75 11.85 -9.52
N LEU A 60 -6.99 11.59 -9.94
CA LEU A 60 -8.16 12.37 -9.50
C LEU A 60 -8.40 12.21 -8.00
N VAL A 61 -8.11 11.04 -7.43
CA VAL A 61 -8.19 10.84 -5.97
C VAL A 61 -7.15 11.69 -5.23
N LEU A 62 -5.95 11.87 -5.79
CA LEU A 62 -4.91 12.72 -5.19
C LEU A 62 -5.31 14.21 -5.14
N THR A 63 -6.20 14.71 -6.03
CA THR A 63 -6.68 16.10 -5.91
C THR A 63 -7.50 16.30 -4.64
N GLU A 64 -8.37 15.36 -4.29
CA GLU A 64 -9.21 15.43 -3.08
C GLU A 64 -8.46 15.02 -1.81
N LEU A 65 -7.58 14.02 -1.91
CA LEU A 65 -6.85 13.49 -0.77
C LEU A 65 -5.73 14.44 -0.33
N VAL A 66 -4.94 14.91 -1.29
CA VAL A 66 -3.71 15.68 -1.04
C VAL A 66 -3.93 17.18 -1.28
N GLY A 67 -4.90 17.52 -2.13
CA GLY A 67 -5.16 18.90 -2.55
C GLY A 67 -4.47 19.29 -3.85
N PHE A 68 -3.87 18.35 -4.61
CA PHE A 68 -3.15 18.68 -5.85
C PHE A 68 -4.00 19.45 -6.85
N THR A 69 -3.37 20.39 -7.55
CA THR A 69 -4.02 21.09 -8.65
C THR A 69 -4.27 20.16 -9.83
N THR A 70 -5.29 20.45 -10.62
CA THR A 70 -5.57 19.72 -11.87
C THR A 70 -4.38 19.74 -12.82
N ASP A 71 -3.63 20.85 -12.84
CA ASP A 71 -2.42 20.98 -13.67
C ASP A 71 -1.28 20.08 -13.18
N THR A 72 -1.05 19.99 -11.86
CA THR A 72 -0.08 19.03 -11.32
C THR A 72 -0.49 17.59 -11.61
N VAL A 73 -1.78 17.25 -11.50
CA VAL A 73 -2.26 15.91 -11.87
C VAL A 73 -2.02 15.62 -13.35
N ARG A 74 -2.26 16.58 -14.24
CA ARG A 74 -1.97 16.46 -15.67
C ARG A 74 -0.49 16.24 -15.94
N GLN A 75 0.39 17.04 -15.35
CA GLN A 75 1.84 16.90 -15.53
C GLN A 75 2.36 15.58 -14.95
N PHE A 76 1.85 15.16 -13.78
CA PHE A 76 2.20 13.87 -13.18
C PHE A 76 1.75 12.71 -14.08
N ARG A 77 0.56 12.79 -14.66
CA ARG A 77 0.07 11.83 -15.67
C ARG A 77 1.04 11.71 -16.84
N GLU A 78 1.44 12.82 -17.44
CA GLU A 78 2.36 12.86 -18.58
C GLU A 78 3.71 12.19 -18.25
N ILE A 79 4.28 12.50 -17.08
CA ILE A 79 5.54 11.88 -16.61
C ILE A 79 5.36 10.37 -16.45
N THR A 80 4.30 9.92 -15.77
CA THR A 80 4.07 8.49 -15.53
C THR A 80 3.74 7.73 -16.82
N GLU A 81 2.97 8.30 -17.74
CA GLU A 81 2.70 7.66 -19.02
C GLU A 81 3.96 7.48 -19.87
N ASP A 82 4.84 8.48 -19.90
CA ASP A 82 6.11 8.36 -20.63
C ASP A 82 7.00 7.26 -20.04
N MET A 83 7.07 7.15 -18.71
CA MET A 83 7.76 6.02 -18.06
C MET A 83 7.18 4.66 -18.49
N TRP A 84 5.85 4.57 -18.68
CA TRP A 84 5.14 3.32 -18.93
C TRP A 84 5.11 2.92 -20.40
N LYS A 85 5.15 3.88 -21.34
CA LYS A 85 5.32 3.60 -22.78
C LYS A 85 6.58 2.78 -23.06
N HIS A 86 7.56 2.84 -22.16
CA HIS A 86 8.83 2.15 -22.28
C HIS A 86 8.91 0.88 -21.40
N LEU A 87 7.86 0.56 -20.63
CA LEU A 87 7.73 -0.74 -19.94
C LEU A 87 7.45 -1.84 -20.99
N GLY A 88 8.51 -2.31 -21.62
CA GLY A 88 8.48 -3.24 -22.77
C GLY A 88 9.63 -3.02 -23.76
N ALA A 89 10.24 -1.83 -23.72
CA ALA A 89 11.57 -1.59 -24.29
C ALA A 89 12.64 -2.13 -23.31
N GLU A 90 13.89 -2.29 -23.78
CA GLU A 90 14.98 -2.59 -22.85
C GLU A 90 15.06 -1.46 -21.81
N ALA A 91 15.24 -1.83 -20.53
CA ALA A 91 15.17 -0.90 -19.40
C ALA A 91 16.14 0.29 -19.49
N ASP A 92 17.13 0.22 -20.38
CA ASP A 92 18.13 1.25 -20.63
C ASP A 92 17.58 2.49 -21.38
N ASP A 93 16.40 2.41 -22.00
CA ASP A 93 15.78 3.53 -22.73
C ASP A 93 14.92 4.46 -21.84
N VAL A 94 14.72 4.12 -20.55
CA VAL A 94 13.84 4.89 -19.65
C VAL A 94 14.64 5.81 -18.73
N ASP A 95 14.46 7.13 -18.86
CA ASP A 95 15.05 8.10 -17.95
C ASP A 95 14.28 8.20 -16.61
N PHE A 96 14.39 7.15 -15.79
CA PHE A 96 13.83 7.13 -14.44
C PHE A 96 14.39 8.26 -13.55
N THR A 97 15.62 8.70 -13.80
CA THR A 97 16.26 9.76 -13.01
C THR A 97 15.64 11.12 -13.33
N GLY A 98 15.43 11.41 -14.61
CA GLY A 98 14.74 12.60 -15.10
C GLY A 98 13.29 12.63 -14.63
N ALA A 99 12.55 11.54 -14.79
CA ALA A 99 11.16 11.46 -14.34
C ALA A 99 11.02 11.70 -12.82
N ARG A 100 11.91 11.10 -12.01
CA ARG A 100 11.94 11.34 -10.57
C ARG A 100 12.23 12.79 -10.23
N ARG A 101 13.15 13.45 -10.96
CA ARG A 101 13.45 14.88 -10.78
C ARG A 101 12.23 15.75 -11.07
N GLN A 102 11.56 15.50 -12.19
CA GLN A 102 10.35 16.22 -12.59
C GLN A 102 9.23 16.06 -11.54
N ILE A 103 9.03 14.85 -11.00
CA ILE A 103 8.07 14.61 -9.91
C ILE A 103 8.44 15.43 -8.67
N TYR A 104 9.72 15.45 -8.27
CA TYR A 104 10.16 16.24 -7.11
C TYR A 104 9.96 17.75 -7.33
N ASP A 105 10.20 18.25 -8.55
CA ASP A 105 9.96 19.65 -8.90
C ASP A 105 8.47 19.99 -8.85
N LEU A 106 7.59 19.10 -9.32
CA LEU A 106 6.13 19.25 -9.19
C LEU A 106 5.69 19.29 -7.73
N MET A 107 6.22 18.39 -6.90
CA MET A 107 5.88 18.35 -5.47
C MET A 107 6.39 19.59 -4.74
N ARG A 108 7.57 20.10 -5.10
CA ARG A 108 8.10 21.38 -4.58
C ARG A 108 7.18 22.55 -4.96
N ALA A 109 6.70 22.58 -6.20
CA ALA A 109 5.77 23.61 -6.65
C ALA A 109 4.44 23.53 -5.88
N GLU A 110 3.86 22.34 -5.72
CA GLU A 110 2.66 22.12 -4.90
C GLU A 110 2.86 22.52 -3.43
N LEU A 111 4.01 22.17 -2.85
CA LEU A 111 4.34 22.49 -1.46
C LEU A 111 4.51 24.00 -1.24
N ARG A 112 4.89 24.78 -2.26
CA ARG A 112 5.09 26.24 -2.16
C ARG A 112 3.87 27.07 -2.56
N ARG A 113 2.82 26.45 -3.11
CA ARG A 113 1.58 27.17 -3.48
C ARG A 113 0.92 27.78 -2.24
N GLU A 114 0.41 29.00 -2.41
CA GLU A 114 -0.48 29.61 -1.43
C GLU A 114 -1.79 28.82 -1.38
N ARG A 115 -2.19 28.42 -0.18
CA ARG A 115 -3.38 27.61 0.08
C ARG A 115 -3.98 27.97 1.43
N PRO A 116 -5.28 27.70 1.63
CA PRO A 116 -5.87 27.75 2.97
C PRO A 116 -5.12 26.79 3.92
N ALA A 117 -5.15 27.09 5.22
CA ALA A 117 -4.38 26.38 6.25
C ALA A 117 -5.00 25.03 6.66
N ASP A 118 -5.64 24.34 5.73
CA ASP A 118 -6.31 23.06 5.92
C ASP A 118 -5.89 22.03 4.86
N GLY A 119 -6.20 20.76 5.13
CA GLY A 119 -5.86 19.64 4.24
C GLY A 119 -4.44 19.12 4.38
N PHE A 120 -4.11 18.08 3.61
CA PHE A 120 -2.88 17.29 3.81
C PHE A 120 -1.60 18.11 3.68
N ILE A 121 -1.48 18.95 2.66
CA ILE A 121 -0.26 19.74 2.44
C ILE A 121 -0.05 20.74 3.59
N ALA A 122 -1.12 21.33 4.13
CA ALA A 122 -1.03 22.19 5.31
C ALA A 122 -0.57 21.38 6.54
N SER A 123 -1.22 20.24 6.82
CA SER A 123 -0.81 19.35 7.92
C SER A 123 0.63 18.84 7.78
N LEU A 124 1.09 18.60 6.56
CA LEU A 124 2.46 18.15 6.28
C LEU A 124 3.51 19.25 6.54
N ARG A 125 3.17 20.52 6.30
CA ARG A 125 4.05 21.65 6.62
C ARG A 125 4.27 21.79 8.12
N ASP A 126 3.25 21.47 8.90
CA ASP A 126 3.26 21.56 10.36
C ASP A 126 3.68 20.24 11.05
N ALA A 127 3.98 19.19 10.27
CA ALA A 127 4.28 17.88 10.79
C ALA A 127 5.68 17.80 11.43
N GLU A 128 5.77 17.02 12.51
CA GLU A 128 7.00 16.77 13.24
C GLU A 128 7.38 15.28 13.23
N ILE A 129 8.68 15.02 13.24
CA ILE A 129 9.26 13.69 13.45
C ILE A 129 10.30 13.79 14.57
N ASP A 130 10.22 12.91 15.57
CA ASP A 130 11.15 12.88 16.71
C ASP A 130 11.34 14.25 17.41
N GLY A 131 10.26 15.03 17.50
CA GLY A 131 10.25 16.35 18.14
C GLY A 131 10.90 17.48 17.33
N ARG A 132 11.15 17.28 16.03
CA ARG A 132 11.56 18.34 15.10
C ARG A 132 10.58 18.47 13.93
N ALA A 133 10.43 19.68 13.42
CA ALA A 133 9.72 19.91 12.17
C ALA A 133 10.39 19.14 11.01
N LEU A 134 9.57 18.70 10.06
CA LEU A 134 10.08 18.19 8.77
C LEU A 134 10.74 19.31 7.98
N THR A 135 11.89 19.00 7.37
CA THR A 135 12.52 19.89 6.40
C THR A 135 11.72 19.93 5.08
N GLU A 136 11.90 20.98 4.27
CA GLU A 136 11.20 21.10 2.98
C GLU A 136 11.44 19.87 2.09
N ASP A 137 12.67 19.37 2.03
CA ASP A 137 13.01 18.20 1.20
C ASP A 137 12.36 16.91 1.72
N GLU A 138 12.16 16.77 3.04
CA GLU A 138 11.41 15.64 3.62
C GLU A 138 9.92 15.74 3.28
N GLN A 139 9.32 16.93 3.38
CA GLN A 139 7.92 17.16 2.98
C GLN A 139 7.72 16.85 1.50
N ILE A 140 8.63 17.30 0.63
CA ILE A 140 8.62 16.95 -0.80
C ILE A 140 8.72 15.44 -1.01
N SER A 141 9.59 14.77 -0.25
CA SER A 141 9.77 13.32 -0.33
C SER A 141 8.51 12.55 0.08
N VAL A 142 7.80 13.01 1.12
CA VAL A 142 6.51 12.45 1.55
C VAL A 142 5.46 12.62 0.44
N LEU A 143 5.32 13.83 -0.12
CA LEU A 143 4.37 14.08 -1.22
C LEU A 143 4.66 13.20 -2.44
N ALA A 144 5.93 13.12 -2.85
CA ALA A 144 6.34 12.31 -3.99
C ALA A 144 6.06 10.82 -3.74
N THR A 145 6.36 10.33 -2.54
CA THR A 145 6.10 8.95 -2.14
C THR A 145 4.62 8.63 -2.16
N LEU A 146 3.79 9.49 -1.58
CA LEU A 146 2.34 9.30 -1.57
C LEU A 146 1.76 9.30 -2.99
N ALA A 147 2.20 10.23 -3.84
CA ALA A 147 1.74 10.33 -5.22
C ALA A 147 2.10 9.08 -6.04
N VAL A 148 3.37 8.64 -5.99
CA VAL A 148 3.84 7.48 -6.78
C VAL A 148 3.25 6.18 -6.25
N ALA A 149 3.32 5.95 -4.93
CA ALA A 149 2.84 4.71 -4.32
C ALA A 149 1.33 4.53 -4.49
N GLY A 150 0.55 5.61 -4.35
CA GLY A 150 -0.90 5.59 -4.51
C GLY A 150 -1.34 5.48 -5.97
N HIS A 151 -0.52 5.93 -6.92
CA HIS A 151 -0.86 5.91 -8.34
C HIS A 151 -0.74 4.52 -8.96
N GLU A 152 0.47 3.95 -8.97
CA GLU A 152 0.75 2.70 -9.68
C GLU A 152 -0.03 1.52 -9.09
N THR A 153 -0.03 1.37 -7.77
CA THR A 153 -0.67 0.23 -7.10
C THR A 153 -2.18 0.22 -7.28
N THR A 154 -2.83 1.39 -7.17
CA THR A 154 -4.28 1.52 -7.34
C THR A 154 -4.69 1.31 -8.79
N MET A 155 -3.92 1.84 -9.75
CA MET A 155 -4.16 1.59 -11.17
C MET A 155 -4.09 0.09 -11.48
N ASN A 156 -3.02 -0.57 -11.04
CA ASN A 156 -2.82 -2.01 -11.29
C ASN A 156 -3.93 -2.84 -10.63
N SER A 157 -4.36 -2.46 -9.42
CA SER A 157 -5.48 -3.10 -8.73
C SER A 157 -6.79 -2.98 -9.53
N ALA A 158 -7.12 -1.78 -10.00
CA ALA A 158 -8.34 -1.52 -10.77
C ALA A 158 -8.34 -2.26 -12.10
N SER A 159 -7.22 -2.25 -12.83
CA SER A 159 -7.03 -2.99 -14.07
C SER A 159 -7.18 -4.50 -13.86
N THR A 160 -6.55 -5.04 -12.82
CA THR A 160 -6.62 -6.46 -12.47
C THR A 160 -8.04 -6.88 -12.09
N LEU A 161 -8.75 -6.04 -11.33
CA LEU A 161 -10.13 -6.29 -10.92
C LEU A 161 -11.02 -6.54 -12.13
N VAL A 162 -10.97 -5.62 -13.10
CA VAL A 162 -11.79 -5.70 -14.32
C VAL A 162 -11.34 -6.85 -15.23
N HIS A 163 -10.03 -7.05 -15.38
CA HIS A 163 -9.50 -8.17 -16.15
C HIS A 163 -10.02 -9.52 -15.64
N LEU A 164 -9.98 -9.76 -14.33
CA LEU A 164 -10.51 -10.98 -13.73
C LEU A 164 -12.03 -11.14 -13.91
N LEU A 165 -12.79 -10.05 -13.96
CA LEU A 165 -14.23 -10.11 -14.25
C LEU A 165 -14.50 -10.48 -15.71
N VAL A 166 -13.65 -10.03 -16.63
CA VAL A 166 -13.75 -10.38 -18.06
C VAL A 166 -13.39 -11.85 -18.28
N GLU A 167 -12.36 -12.36 -17.58
CA GLU A 167 -11.95 -13.78 -17.69
C GLU A 167 -12.94 -14.76 -17.03
N HIS A 168 -13.79 -14.28 -16.11
CA HIS A 168 -14.72 -15.11 -15.35
C HIS A 168 -16.17 -14.58 -15.43
N PRO A 169 -16.88 -14.80 -16.55
CA PRO A 169 -18.24 -14.28 -16.75
C PRO A 169 -19.25 -14.72 -15.68
N ASP A 170 -19.09 -15.91 -15.11
CA ASP A 170 -19.93 -16.43 -14.02
C ASP A 170 -19.82 -15.56 -12.75
N ARG A 171 -18.60 -15.09 -12.43
CA ARG A 171 -18.35 -14.18 -11.31
C ARG A 171 -18.89 -12.79 -11.59
N GLN A 172 -18.74 -12.32 -12.82
CA GLN A 172 -19.30 -11.05 -13.27
C GLN A 172 -20.83 -11.04 -13.14
N ASP A 173 -21.49 -12.09 -13.62
CA ASP A 173 -22.94 -12.27 -13.51
C ASP A 173 -23.41 -12.35 -12.06
N ARG A 174 -22.67 -13.06 -11.21
CA ARG A 174 -22.98 -13.16 -9.79
C ARG A 174 -22.91 -11.80 -9.10
N LEU A 175 -21.91 -10.97 -9.43
CA LEU A 175 -21.78 -9.60 -8.92
C LEU A 175 -22.88 -8.68 -9.44
N ARG A 176 -23.29 -8.80 -10.71
CA ARG A 176 -24.44 -8.04 -11.25
C ARG A 176 -25.73 -8.34 -10.49
N ARG A 177 -25.97 -9.62 -10.16
CA ARG A 177 -27.17 -10.06 -9.43
C ARG A 177 -27.10 -9.72 -7.94
N ASN A 178 -25.90 -9.59 -7.37
CA ASN A 178 -25.67 -9.39 -5.94
C ASN A 178 -24.56 -8.33 -5.71
N PRO A 179 -24.83 -7.03 -5.93
CA PRO A 179 -23.82 -5.97 -5.84
C PRO A 179 -23.15 -5.83 -4.47
N GLU A 180 -23.81 -6.27 -3.40
CA GLU A 180 -23.26 -6.29 -2.03
C GLU A 180 -22.04 -7.21 -1.88
N LEU A 181 -21.79 -8.09 -2.85
CA LEU A 181 -20.58 -8.93 -2.89
C LEU A 181 -19.34 -8.16 -3.37
N ALA A 182 -19.48 -6.94 -3.88
CA ALA A 182 -18.36 -6.17 -4.45
C ALA A 182 -17.18 -6.01 -3.49
N SER A 183 -17.43 -5.65 -2.22
CA SER A 183 -16.36 -5.52 -1.23
C SER A 183 -15.60 -6.83 -1.00
N ARG A 184 -16.32 -7.96 -0.94
CA ARG A 184 -15.68 -9.28 -0.78
C ARG A 184 -14.87 -9.69 -2.01
N TYR A 185 -15.34 -9.32 -3.20
CA TYR A 185 -14.60 -9.56 -4.43
C TYR A 185 -13.29 -8.78 -4.47
N VAL A 186 -13.30 -7.51 -4.05
CA VAL A 186 -12.09 -6.68 -3.92
C VAL A 186 -11.09 -7.33 -2.97
N GLU A 187 -11.51 -7.71 -1.76
CA GLU A 187 -10.64 -8.37 -0.77
C GLU A 187 -10.03 -9.67 -1.31
N GLU A 188 -10.85 -10.50 -1.95
CA GLU A 188 -10.39 -11.78 -2.51
C GLU A 188 -9.45 -11.59 -3.70
N MET A 189 -9.68 -10.56 -4.52
CA MET A 189 -8.78 -10.18 -5.60
C MET A 189 -7.42 -9.73 -5.05
N LEU A 190 -7.40 -8.83 -4.05
CA LEU A 190 -6.17 -8.35 -3.42
C LEU A 190 -5.38 -9.50 -2.76
N ARG A 191 -6.09 -10.51 -2.21
CA ARG A 191 -5.47 -11.74 -1.67
C ARG A 191 -4.80 -12.58 -2.77
N HIS A 192 -5.38 -12.63 -3.96
CA HIS A 192 -4.92 -13.48 -5.07
C HIS A 192 -3.90 -12.82 -6.00
N ARG A 193 -3.98 -11.50 -6.13
CA ARG A 193 -3.17 -10.68 -7.02
C ARG A 193 -2.73 -9.45 -6.23
N SER A 194 -1.55 -9.54 -5.63
CA SER A 194 -0.92 -8.37 -5.04
C SER A 194 -0.67 -7.33 -6.13
N PRO A 195 -1.08 -6.06 -5.94
CA PRO A 195 -0.85 -4.98 -6.93
C PRO A 195 0.64 -4.66 -7.12
N ARG A 196 1.45 -5.05 -6.15
CA ARG A 196 2.91 -5.11 -6.29
C ARG A 196 3.26 -6.45 -6.89
N THR A 197 3.75 -6.43 -8.14
CA THR A 197 4.54 -7.53 -8.73
C THR A 197 5.56 -7.95 -7.68
N GLU A 198 5.61 -9.25 -7.40
CA GLU A 198 6.39 -9.89 -6.33
C GLU A 198 7.68 -9.12 -5.97
N LEU A 199 7.84 -8.77 -4.70
CA LEU A 199 9.18 -8.61 -4.13
C LEU A 199 9.84 -9.99 -4.21
N ARG A 200 10.41 -10.32 -5.37
CA ARG A 200 11.23 -11.51 -5.53
C ARG A 200 12.53 -11.24 -4.78
N PRO A 201 12.79 -11.88 -3.62
CA PRO A 201 14.07 -11.68 -2.95
C PRO A 201 15.19 -12.07 -3.93
N PRO A 202 16.31 -11.32 -3.97
CA PRO A 202 17.42 -11.66 -4.85
C PRO A 202 17.99 -13.02 -4.43
N GLY A 203 17.85 -14.01 -5.31
CA GLY A 203 18.57 -15.28 -5.24
C GLY A 203 17.87 -16.40 -4.48
N HIS A 204 17.00 -17.14 -5.16
CA HIS A 204 16.96 -18.61 -5.01
C HIS A 204 16.42 -19.23 -6.30
N LEU A 205 17.36 -19.59 -7.20
CA LEU A 205 17.11 -20.60 -8.23
C LEU A 205 17.42 -21.99 -7.66
N SER A 206 16.44 -22.87 -7.81
CA SER A 206 16.53 -24.34 -7.79
C SER A 206 17.13 -25.07 -6.60
N GLY A 207 16.26 -25.77 -5.87
CA GLY A 207 16.63 -26.94 -5.08
C GLY A 207 15.40 -27.78 -4.77
N HIS A 208 15.30 -28.96 -5.39
CA HIS A 208 14.29 -29.98 -5.13
C HIS A 208 13.85 -30.04 -3.65
N HIS A 209 12.56 -29.82 -3.38
CA HIS A 209 11.94 -30.28 -2.14
C HIS A 209 11.80 -31.81 -2.17
N ARG A 210 12.93 -32.51 -1.98
CA ARG A 210 12.92 -33.84 -1.39
C ARG A 210 12.52 -33.70 0.06
N ARG A 211 11.43 -34.39 0.45
CA ARG A 211 11.04 -34.60 1.84
C ARG A 211 12.26 -35.09 2.65
N PRO A 212 12.48 -34.63 3.90
CA PRO A 212 13.57 -35.15 4.70
C PRO A 212 13.25 -36.60 5.09
N SER A 213 14.00 -37.55 4.53
CA SER A 213 14.07 -38.91 5.05
C SER A 213 14.83 -38.87 6.38
N VAL A 214 14.15 -39.28 7.45
CA VAL A 214 14.73 -39.44 8.79
C VAL A 214 15.82 -40.51 8.72
N ARG A 215 17.09 -40.07 8.71
CA ARG A 215 18.25 -40.95 8.85
C ARG A 215 18.40 -41.33 10.33
N ARG A 216 18.02 -42.56 10.68
CA ARG A 216 18.30 -43.16 12.00
C ARG A 216 19.82 -43.25 12.24
N GLY A 217 20.37 -42.31 12.98
CA GLY A 217 21.68 -42.43 13.63
C GLY A 217 21.49 -42.87 15.08
N ARG A 218 21.92 -44.09 15.41
CA ARG A 218 21.97 -44.63 16.77
C ARG A 218 23.07 -43.91 17.56
N HIS A 219 22.76 -43.32 18.72
CA HIS A 219 23.63 -43.31 19.90
C HIS A 219 22.79 -43.07 21.19
N ARG A 220 23.30 -43.62 22.29
CA ARG A 220 22.63 -44.12 23.52
C ARG A 220 21.96 -43.05 24.43
N PRO A 221 21.03 -43.46 25.33
CA PRO A 221 20.26 -42.56 26.18
C PRO A 221 21.02 -42.17 27.47
N ALA A 222 20.95 -40.89 27.84
CA ALA A 222 21.32 -40.39 29.16
C ALA A 222 20.07 -40.36 30.07
N VAL A 223 20.13 -41.08 31.19
CA VAL A 223 19.07 -41.15 32.20
C VAL A 223 19.15 -39.91 33.10
N VAL A 224 18.09 -39.10 33.11
CA VAL A 224 17.94 -37.97 34.05
C VAL A 224 17.22 -38.45 35.31
N ARG A 225 17.89 -38.29 36.46
CA ARG A 225 17.45 -38.68 37.80
C ARG A 225 16.48 -37.63 38.36
N ARG A 226 15.28 -38.04 38.77
CA ARG A 226 14.26 -37.18 39.40
C ARG A 226 14.70 -36.76 40.82
N SER A 227 14.61 -35.46 41.12
CA SER A 227 14.69 -34.91 42.48
C SER A 227 13.30 -34.46 42.96
N GLN A 228 12.93 -34.90 44.16
CA GLN A 228 11.69 -34.57 44.87
C GLN A 228 11.73 -33.15 45.49
N PRO A 229 10.57 -32.52 45.76
CA PRO A 229 10.50 -31.21 46.40
C PRO A 229 10.53 -31.32 47.94
N ARG A 230 11.21 -30.37 48.61
CA ARG A 230 11.13 -30.16 50.07
C ARG A 230 10.29 -28.91 50.36
N SER A 231 9.30 -29.05 51.24
CA SER A 231 8.57 -27.92 51.83
C SER A 231 8.72 -27.91 53.36
N GLY A 232 9.10 -26.74 53.88
CA GLY A 232 8.48 -26.07 55.03
C GLY A 232 8.54 -26.73 56.42
N SER A 233 9.39 -26.18 57.27
CA SER A 233 9.44 -26.36 58.72
C SER A 233 8.15 -25.99 59.47
N VAL A 234 7.73 -26.83 60.43
CA VAL A 234 6.77 -26.48 61.50
C VAL A 234 7.41 -26.77 62.86
N ARG A 235 7.42 -25.75 63.74
CA ARG A 235 7.89 -25.80 65.13
C ARG A 235 6.91 -26.57 66.02
N ARG A 236 7.45 -27.35 66.97
CA ARG A 236 6.71 -28.00 68.07
C ARG A 236 6.41 -27.02 69.23
N PRO A 237 5.38 -27.30 70.04
CA PRO A 237 5.40 -26.97 71.46
C PRO A 237 5.20 -28.22 72.36
N GLY A 238 5.94 -28.18 73.49
CA GLY A 238 5.78 -28.73 74.85
C GLY A 238 4.98 -30.02 75.18
N PRO A 239 5.42 -30.80 76.19
CA PRO A 239 4.76 -32.04 76.62
C PRO A 239 3.82 -31.84 77.82
N LEU A 240 2.82 -32.71 77.97
CA LEU A 240 2.22 -33.06 79.28
C LEU A 240 1.89 -34.56 79.30
N ARG A 241 2.44 -35.25 80.30
CA ARG A 241 2.13 -36.62 80.78
C ARG A 241 0.95 -36.55 81.79
N PRO A 242 0.46 -37.68 82.34
CA PRO A 242 0.69 -39.10 82.01
C PRO A 242 -0.51 -39.80 81.38
#